data_AF-A0A7J8UW87-F1
#
_entry.id   AF-A0A7J8UW87-F1
#
_cell.length_a   1.000
_cell.length_b   1.000
_cell.length_c   1.000
_cell.angle_alpha   90.00
_cell.angle_beta   90.00
_cell.angle_gamma   90.00
#
_symmetry.space_group_name_H-M   'P 1'
#
loop_
_entity.id
_entity.type
_entity.pdbx_description
1 polymer ?
#
loop_
_entity_poly.entity_id
_entity_poly.type
_entity_poly.pdbx_seq_one_letter_code
_entity_poly.pdbx_strand_id
1 'polypeptide(L)'
;RYLINRSNQTRTRRHHSHTFRNVKELKNAGIWLKASETSCLTDISFNRIFFVGKLRLPPITVDDSTINLIAYEMCPDFDNDFTVTSYMCFLDLLIDEAEDVKDLRDAGILYNRLGSDEEVAKLFNKMNTDLVPSPMTYSEVKR
;
A
#
# COMPACT_ATOMS: atom_id res chain seq x y z
N ARG A 1 22.53 3.65 -44.75
CA ARG A 1 22.75 2.42 -43.94
C ARG A 1 23.28 2.89 -42.59
N TYR A 2 22.60 2.89 -41.44
CA TYR A 2 21.33 2.33 -40.97
C TYR A 2 20.76 3.26 -39.88
N LEU A 3 19.43 3.28 -39.74
CA LEU A 3 18.66 3.88 -38.64
C LEU A 3 18.54 2.87 -37.49
N ILE A 4 18.72 3.26 -36.21
CA ILE A 4 18.03 2.73 -35.00
C ILE A 4 18.08 3.84 -33.93
N ASN A 5 17.01 4.62 -33.74
CA ASN A 5 15.83 4.42 -32.91
C ASN A 5 16.08 4.57 -31.39
N ARG A 6 15.60 5.72 -30.86
CA ARG A 6 15.49 6.08 -29.45
C ARG A 6 14.31 5.33 -28.85
N SER A 7 14.59 4.48 -27.87
CA SER A 7 13.75 4.10 -26.72
C SER A 7 14.21 2.73 -26.27
N ASN A 8 14.54 2.59 -24.98
CA ASN A 8 14.47 1.35 -24.20
C ASN A 8 15.04 1.63 -22.80
N GLN A 9 14.32 2.43 -22.00
CA GLN A 9 14.34 2.24 -20.56
C GLN A 9 13.27 1.18 -20.27
N THR A 10 13.73 -0.03 -19.99
CA THR A 10 12.91 -1.17 -19.61
C THR A 10 12.20 -0.85 -18.30
N ARG A 11 10.97 -0.32 -18.41
CA ARG A 11 9.94 -0.41 -17.37
C ARG A 11 9.85 -1.88 -16.99
N THR A 12 10.11 -2.22 -15.73
CA THR A 12 9.74 -3.51 -15.18
C THR A 12 8.26 -3.73 -15.47
N ARG A 13 7.99 -4.72 -16.32
CA ARG A 13 6.65 -5.09 -16.75
C ARG A 13 5.85 -5.43 -15.51
N ARG A 14 4.88 -4.58 -15.17
CA ARG A 14 3.76 -4.97 -14.33
C ARG A 14 3.19 -6.24 -14.95
N HIS A 15 3.30 -7.36 -14.25
CA HIS A 15 2.40 -8.47 -14.53
C HIS A 15 1.00 -7.91 -14.29
N HIS A 16 0.33 -7.49 -15.36
CA HIS A 16 -1.11 -7.28 -15.37
C HIS A 16 -1.77 -8.65 -15.26
N SER A 17 -1.61 -9.29 -14.10
CA SER A 17 -2.71 -10.08 -13.58
C SER A 17 -3.82 -9.08 -13.32
N HIS A 18 -5.05 -9.41 -13.68
CA HIS A 18 -6.24 -8.58 -13.48
C HIS A 18 -6.54 -8.43 -11.98
N THR A 19 -5.65 -7.78 -11.22
CA THR A 19 -5.85 -7.51 -9.81
C THR A 19 -6.63 -6.23 -9.70
N PHE A 20 -7.89 -6.33 -9.27
CA PHE A 20 -8.60 -5.23 -8.61
C PHE A 20 -7.65 -4.67 -7.55
N ARG A 21 -7.30 -3.38 -7.61
CA ARG A 21 -6.29 -2.82 -6.70
C ARG A 21 -6.92 -1.99 -5.61
N ASN A 22 -7.64 -0.94 -5.97
CA ASN A 22 -8.17 0.00 -4.99
C ASN A 22 -9.53 -0.40 -4.41
N VAL A 23 -9.92 0.24 -3.31
CA VAL A 23 -11.17 0.00 -2.61
C VAL A 23 -12.37 0.15 -3.53
N LYS A 24 -12.38 1.17 -4.38
CA LYS A 24 -13.43 1.38 -5.38
C LYS A 24 -13.62 0.19 -6.32
N GLU A 25 -12.53 -0.37 -6.86
CA GLU A 25 -12.57 -1.56 -7.71
C GLU A 25 -13.06 -2.80 -6.96
N LEU A 26 -12.65 -2.98 -5.70
CA LEU A 26 -13.13 -4.07 -4.85
C LEU A 26 -14.65 -3.98 -4.61
N LYS A 27 -15.16 -2.78 -4.29
CA LYS A 27 -16.60 -2.53 -4.10
C LYS A 27 -17.39 -2.82 -5.38
N ASN A 28 -16.88 -2.39 -6.53
CA ASN A 28 -17.48 -2.67 -7.84
C ASN A 28 -17.49 -4.17 -8.19
N ALA A 29 -16.52 -4.93 -7.68
CA ALA A 29 -16.46 -6.39 -7.81
C ALA A 29 -17.36 -7.15 -6.80
N GLY A 30 -18.13 -6.43 -5.97
CA GLY A 30 -18.98 -7.02 -4.93
C GLY A 30 -18.22 -7.47 -3.68
N ILE A 31 -17.03 -6.91 -3.45
CA ILE A 31 -16.22 -7.16 -2.25
C ILE A 31 -16.40 -6.01 -1.26
N TRP A 32 -16.85 -6.35 -0.06
CA TRP A 32 -17.11 -5.40 1.02
C TRP A 32 -15.96 -5.41 2.01
N LEU A 33 -15.55 -4.23 2.46
CA LEU A 33 -14.52 -4.09 3.47
C LEU A 33 -15.15 -4.04 4.87
N LYS A 34 -14.46 -4.62 5.85
CA LYS A 34 -14.85 -4.57 7.26
C LYS A 34 -13.63 -4.62 8.17
N ALA A 35 -13.65 -3.95 9.31
CA ALA A 35 -12.67 -4.18 10.36
C ALA A 35 -12.67 -5.65 10.84
N SER A 36 -11.49 -6.21 11.08
CA SER A 36 -11.35 -7.46 11.83
C SER A 36 -11.64 -7.23 13.32
N GLU A 37 -11.78 -8.32 14.06
CA GLU A 37 -12.11 -8.27 15.50
C GLU A 37 -10.87 -8.08 16.37
N THR A 38 -9.67 -8.17 15.78
CA THR A 38 -8.39 -8.09 16.49
C THR A 38 -7.57 -6.91 16.00
N SER A 39 -6.65 -6.43 16.83
CA SER A 39 -5.64 -5.44 16.44
C SER A 39 -4.37 -6.07 15.88
N CYS A 40 -4.35 -7.38 15.62
CA CYS A 40 -3.21 -8.07 15.04
C CYS A 40 -3.12 -7.74 13.55
N LEU A 41 -2.05 -7.08 13.11
CA LEU A 41 -1.90 -6.64 11.71
C LEU A 41 -1.82 -7.80 10.69
N THR A 42 -1.62 -9.02 11.17
CA THR A 42 -1.63 -10.25 10.35
C THR A 42 -3.03 -10.87 10.23
N ASP A 43 -4.03 -10.40 10.97
CA ASP A 43 -5.42 -10.91 10.96
C ASP A 43 -6.22 -10.37 9.76
N ILE A 44 -5.75 -10.72 8.57
CA ILE A 44 -6.41 -10.43 7.30
C ILE A 44 -7.19 -11.68 6.87
N SER A 45 -8.48 -11.53 6.60
CA SER A 45 -9.29 -12.66 6.13
C SER A 45 -10.22 -12.26 5.00
N PHE A 46 -10.41 -13.18 4.06
CA PHE A 46 -11.36 -13.02 2.97
C PHE A 46 -12.37 -14.17 3.01
N ASN A 47 -13.65 -13.85 3.07
CA ASN A 47 -14.71 -14.85 2.97
C ASN A 47 -15.70 -14.48 1.87
N ARG A 48 -16.08 -15.47 1.07
CA ARG A 48 -17.06 -15.33 0.00
C ARG A 48 -18.35 -16.07 0.37
N ILE A 49 -19.47 -15.37 0.30
CA ILE A 49 -20.80 -15.93 0.51
C ILE A 49 -21.62 -15.62 -0.75
N PHE A 50 -21.98 -16.65 -1.51
CA PHE A 50 -22.60 -16.52 -2.84
C PHE A 50 -21.78 -15.62 -3.80
N PHE A 51 -22.33 -14.48 -4.19
CA PHE A 51 -21.71 -13.51 -5.09
C PHE A 51 -21.07 -12.33 -4.35
N VAL A 52 -21.06 -12.35 -3.01
CA VAL A 52 -20.52 -11.27 -2.18
C VAL A 52 -19.23 -11.72 -1.52
N GLY A 53 -18.16 -10.95 -1.75
CA GLY A 53 -16.91 -11.08 -1.01
C GLY A 53 -16.90 -10.17 0.21
N LYS A 54 -16.24 -10.59 1.29
CA LYS A 54 -15.97 -9.76 2.46
C LYS A 54 -14.48 -9.85 2.77
N LEU A 55 -13.80 -8.72 2.70
CA LEU A 55 -12.40 -8.57 3.08
C LEU A 55 -12.35 -7.92 4.46
N ARG A 56 -11.79 -8.63 5.43
CA ARG A 56 -11.60 -8.16 6.79
C ARG A 56 -10.16 -7.74 7.01
N LEU A 57 -9.97 -6.53 7.52
CA LEU A 57 -8.66 -5.94 7.73
C LEU A 57 -8.50 -5.43 9.17
N PRO A 58 -7.32 -5.59 9.79
CA PRO A 58 -7.04 -5.06 11.11
C PRO A 58 -7.22 -3.53 11.18
N PRO A 59 -7.93 -3.01 12.19
CA PRO A 59 -8.03 -1.57 12.40
C PRO A 59 -6.65 -0.98 12.69
N ILE A 60 -6.30 0.12 12.02
CA ILE A 60 -5.06 0.86 12.24
C ILE A 60 -5.32 2.35 12.39
N THR A 61 -4.58 2.99 13.30
CA THR A 61 -4.52 4.46 13.37
C THR A 61 -3.33 4.91 12.55
N VAL A 62 -3.53 5.86 11.64
CA VAL A 62 -2.46 6.45 10.84
C VAL A 62 -2.13 7.82 11.46
N ASP A 63 -0.95 7.89 12.06
CA ASP A 63 -0.39 9.03 12.77
C ASP A 63 1.15 9.07 12.67
N ASP A 64 1.78 10.07 13.28
CA ASP A 64 3.24 10.20 13.31
C ASP A 64 3.93 8.99 13.96
N SER A 65 3.30 8.36 14.95
CA SER A 65 3.82 7.16 15.61
C SER A 65 3.92 6.00 14.63
N THR A 66 2.93 5.83 13.77
CA THR A 66 2.89 4.79 12.74
C THR A 66 3.97 5.01 11.69
N ILE A 67 4.19 6.26 11.28
CA ILE A 67 5.30 6.61 10.37
C ILE A 67 6.65 6.30 11.03
N ASN A 68 6.81 6.62 12.32
CA ASN A 68 8.02 6.32 13.07
C ASN A 68 8.26 4.80 13.19
N LEU A 69 7.21 3.98 13.34
CA LEU A 69 7.33 2.52 13.35
C LEU A 69 7.82 1.98 12.01
N ILE A 70 7.33 2.50 10.88
CA ILE A 70 7.84 2.13 9.56
C ILE A 70 9.32 2.48 9.44
N ALA A 71 9.72 3.70 9.84
CA ALA A 71 11.11 4.11 9.83
C ALA A 71 12.00 3.22 10.72
N TYR A 72 11.46 2.77 11.85
CA TYR A 72 12.14 1.86 12.78
C TYR A 72 12.32 0.46 12.20
N GLU A 73 11.28 -0.13 11.59
CA GLU A 73 11.36 -1.43 10.92
C GLU A 73 12.32 -1.42 9.72
N MET A 74 12.39 -0.31 8.99
CA MET A 74 13.26 -0.15 7.81
C MET A 74 14.74 0.07 8.16
N CYS A 75 15.10 0.11 9.45
CA CYS A 75 16.48 0.23 9.88
C CYS A 75 17.27 -1.07 9.58
N PRO A 76 18.40 -1.03 8.83
CA PRO A 76 19.14 -2.24 8.44
C PRO A 76 19.68 -3.07 9.61
N ASP A 77 19.92 -2.42 10.76
CA ASP A 77 20.51 -3.04 11.94
C ASP A 77 19.46 -3.63 12.89
N PHE A 78 18.16 -3.54 12.55
CA PHE A 78 17.07 -3.99 13.40
C PHE A 78 16.45 -5.29 12.87
N ASP A 79 16.60 -6.37 13.64
CA ASP A 79 15.98 -7.67 13.33
C ASP A 79 14.48 -7.63 13.64
N ASN A 80 13.66 -7.64 12.59
CA ASN A 80 12.21 -7.58 12.67
C ASN A 80 11.56 -8.28 11.46
N ASP A 81 10.25 -8.52 11.55
CA ASP A 81 9.48 -9.20 10.52
C ASP A 81 8.76 -8.25 9.55
N PHE A 82 9.02 -6.93 9.65
CA PHE A 82 8.43 -5.88 8.84
C PHE A 82 6.89 -5.88 8.86
N THR A 83 6.27 -6.30 9.97
CA THR A 83 4.81 -6.45 10.07
C THR A 83 4.08 -5.14 9.78
N VAL A 84 4.51 -4.02 10.35
CA VAL A 84 3.85 -2.71 10.15
C VAL A 84 4.02 -2.27 8.71
N THR A 85 5.24 -2.32 8.20
CA THR A 85 5.60 -1.91 6.83
C THR A 85 4.85 -2.75 5.80
N SER A 86 4.80 -4.08 5.99
CA SER A 86 4.07 -4.98 5.10
C SER A 86 2.58 -4.69 5.08
N TYR A 87 1.98 -4.40 6.24
CA TYR A 87 0.58 -4.02 6.33
C TYR A 87 0.31 -2.67 5.67
N MET A 88 1.18 -1.69 5.85
CA MET A 88 1.08 -0.38 5.21
C MET A 88 1.24 -0.47 3.69
N CYS A 89 2.14 -1.31 3.18
CA CYS A 89 2.25 -1.62 1.74
C CYS A 89 1.00 -2.33 1.21
N PHE A 90 0.36 -3.18 2.01
CA PHE A 90 -0.91 -3.79 1.60
C PHE A 90 -2.04 -2.75 1.50
N LEU A 91 -2.14 -1.83 2.45
CA LEU A 91 -3.11 -0.73 2.40
C LEU A 91 -2.83 0.25 1.25
N ASP A 92 -1.56 0.48 0.89
CA ASP A 92 -1.18 1.27 -0.30
C ASP A 92 -1.78 0.70 -1.59
N LEU A 93 -1.85 -0.62 -1.72
CA LEU A 93 -2.50 -1.24 -2.88
C LEU A 93 -3.99 -0.89 -2.97
N LEU A 94 -4.63 -0.67 -1.82
CA LEU A 94 -6.07 -0.38 -1.69
C LEU A 94 -6.39 1.11 -1.87
N ILE A 95 -5.43 2.01 -1.67
CA ILE A 95 -5.65 3.45 -1.62
C ILE A 95 -5.04 4.12 -2.85
N ASP A 96 -5.88 4.64 -3.74
CA ASP A 96 -5.44 5.43 -4.90
C ASP A 96 -5.87 6.90 -4.72
N GLU A 97 -7.10 7.12 -4.26
CA GLU A 97 -7.70 8.44 -4.04
C GLU A 97 -8.25 8.63 -2.61
N ALA A 98 -8.59 9.87 -2.26
CA ALA A 98 -9.16 10.20 -0.94
C ALA A 98 -10.49 9.47 -0.65
N GLU A 99 -11.25 9.13 -1.69
CA GLU A 99 -12.47 8.32 -1.57
C GLU A 99 -12.16 6.92 -1.01
N ASP A 100 -11.05 6.30 -1.40
CA ASP A 100 -10.65 4.98 -0.88
C ASP A 100 -10.29 5.07 0.62
N VAL A 101 -9.62 6.15 1.02
CA VAL A 101 -9.33 6.42 2.45
C VAL A 101 -10.61 6.56 3.24
N LYS A 102 -11.56 7.34 2.73
CA LYS A 102 -12.87 7.54 3.35
C LYS A 102 -13.61 6.20 3.49
N ASP A 103 -13.62 5.36 2.45
CA ASP A 103 -14.25 4.04 2.50
C ASP A 103 -13.62 3.12 3.55
N LEU A 104 -12.29 3.15 3.73
CA LEU A 104 -11.60 2.42 4.80
C LEU A 104 -11.95 2.93 6.19
N ARG A 105 -12.12 4.26 6.34
CA ARG A 105 -12.57 4.88 7.59
C ARG A 105 -14.01 4.49 7.93
N ASP A 106 -14.90 4.55 6.95
CA ASP A 106 -16.31 4.16 7.11
C ASP A 106 -16.45 2.66 7.45
N ALA A 107 -15.53 1.82 6.95
CA ALA A 107 -15.43 0.40 7.30
C ALA A 107 -14.77 0.12 8.67
N GLY A 108 -14.29 1.16 9.37
CA GLY A 108 -13.60 1.06 10.66
C GLY A 108 -12.18 0.50 10.60
N ILE A 109 -11.58 0.44 9.41
CA ILE A 109 -10.26 -0.15 9.17
C ILE A 109 -9.16 0.89 9.36
N LEU A 110 -9.41 2.15 8.98
CA LEU A 110 -8.43 3.22 9.07
C LEU A 110 -8.96 4.34 9.98
N TYR A 111 -8.13 4.78 10.92
CA TYR A 111 -8.37 5.97 11.73
C TYR A 111 -7.36 7.05 11.38
N ASN A 112 -7.81 8.07 10.67
CA ASN A 112 -6.97 9.18 10.21
C ASN A 112 -6.72 10.17 11.37
N ARG A 113 -5.45 10.36 11.75
CA ARG A 113 -5.00 11.42 12.67
C ARG A 113 -3.92 12.32 12.07
N LEU A 114 -3.62 12.18 10.78
CA LEU A 114 -2.62 12.99 10.07
C LEU A 114 -3.19 14.23 9.39
N GLY A 115 -4.51 14.33 9.23
CA GLY A 115 -5.14 15.49 8.62
C GLY A 115 -6.35 15.10 7.76
N SER A 116 -6.40 15.58 6.52
CA SER A 116 -7.47 15.25 5.58
C SER A 116 -7.29 13.88 4.92
N ASP A 117 -8.35 13.34 4.32
CA ASP A 117 -8.27 12.06 3.62
C ASP A 117 -7.38 12.15 2.36
N GLU A 118 -7.28 13.34 1.75
CA GLU A 118 -6.34 13.64 0.65
C GLU A 118 -4.87 13.59 1.11
N GLU A 119 -4.57 14.05 2.32
CA GLU A 119 -3.21 14.01 2.87
C GLU A 119 -2.76 12.57 3.13
N VAL A 120 -3.66 11.74 3.65
CA VAL A 120 -3.42 10.31 3.82
C VAL A 120 -3.24 9.62 2.47
N ALA A 121 -4.11 9.87 1.49
CA ALA A 121 -3.97 9.29 0.15
C ALA A 121 -2.62 9.67 -0.50
N LYS A 122 -2.16 10.92 -0.32
CA LYS A 122 -0.84 11.35 -0.78
C LYS A 122 0.31 10.64 -0.07
N LEU A 123 0.18 10.38 1.24
CA LEU A 123 1.18 9.62 2.00
C LEU A 123 1.35 8.22 1.42
N PHE A 124 0.25 7.48 1.23
CA PHE A 124 0.28 6.14 0.65
C PHE A 124 0.90 6.15 -0.75
N ASN A 125 0.38 6.99 -1.64
CA ASN A 125 0.93 7.13 -3.00
C ASN A 125 2.43 7.47 -3.05
N LYS A 126 2.97 8.17 -2.05
CA LYS A 126 4.40 8.48 -1.94
C LYS A 126 5.22 7.28 -1.44
N MET A 127 4.68 6.43 -0.58
CA MET A 127 5.37 5.19 -0.17
C MET A 127 5.68 4.30 -1.37
N ASN A 128 4.80 4.27 -2.38
CA ASN A 128 5.01 3.53 -3.63
C ASN A 128 6.16 4.11 -4.50
N THR A 129 6.44 5.41 -4.40
CA THR A 129 7.51 6.07 -5.20
C THR A 129 8.88 6.00 -4.55
N ASP A 130 8.96 6.08 -3.22
CA ASP A 130 10.23 6.22 -2.50
C ASP A 130 10.96 4.88 -2.26
N LEU A 131 10.30 3.74 -2.48
CA LEU A 131 10.89 2.41 -2.35
C LEU A 131 11.62 1.90 -3.60
N VAL A 132 11.72 2.71 -4.67
CA VAL A 132 12.56 2.38 -5.83
C VAL A 132 14.01 2.77 -5.51
N PRO A 133 14.96 1.82 -5.37
CA PRO A 133 16.35 2.17 -5.22
C PRO A 133 16.79 2.94 -6.47
N SER A 134 17.22 4.20 -6.30
CA SER A 134 17.83 4.93 -7.40
C SER A 134 19.09 4.18 -7.82
N PRO A 135 19.17 3.68 -9.07
CA PRO A 135 20.34 2.94 -9.55
C PRO A 135 21.62 3.81 -9.62
N MET A 136 21.51 5.11 -9.34
CA MET A 136 22.59 6.09 -9.45
C MET A 136 23.21 6.50 -8.10
N THR A 137 22.63 6.11 -6.96
CA THR A 137 23.04 6.65 -5.64
C THR A 137 24.51 6.36 -5.28
N TYR A 138 25.09 5.27 -5.79
CA TYR A 138 26.49 4.89 -5.54
C TYR A 138 27.29 4.59 -6.80
N SER A 139 26.85 5.04 -7.97
CA SER A 139 27.56 4.76 -9.23
C SER A 139 28.98 5.36 -9.25
N GLU A 140 29.23 6.40 -8.45
CA GLU A 140 30.53 7.06 -8.36
C GLU A 140 31.49 6.47 -7.32
N VAL A 141 31.01 5.60 -6.43
CA VAL A 141 31.84 5.02 -5.37
C VAL A 141 32.66 3.81 -5.89
N LYS A 142 32.43 3.38 -7.14
CA LYS A 142 33.19 2.30 -7.81
C LYS A 142 34.48 2.81 -8.49
N ARG A 143 35.15 3.81 -7.94
CA ARG A 143 36.40 4.32 -8.50
C ARG A 143 37.63 3.81 -7.75
#